data_AF-A0A8E0R5Y3-F1
#
_entry.id   AF-A0A8E0R5Y3-F1
#
_cell.length_a   1.000
_cell.length_b   1.000
_cell.length_c   1.000
_cell.angle_alpha   90.00
_cell.angle_beta   90.00
_cell.angle_gamma   90.00
#
_symmetry.space_group_name_H-M   'P 1'
#
loop_
_entity.id
_entity.type
_entity.pdbx_description
1 polymer ?
#
loop_
_entity_poly.entity_id
_entity_poly.type
_entity_poly.pdbx_seq_one_letter_code
_entity_poly.pdbx_strand_id
1 'polypeptide(L)'
;MATNFESIKLNFKSSAYSTAVTQLESKMKELESARSEYDQRRSEIPQFWDGDARDEAYEVIGQNIENVKTAYKAVEENMKAFKEADESANNIASETKQKLEDARKKVQSLFQS
;
A
#
# COMPACT_ATOMS: atom_id res chain seq x y z
N MET A 1 16.49 -34.18 -34.01
CA MET A 1 15.70 -34.35 -32.77
C MET A 1 15.24 -32.98 -32.34
N ALA A 2 13.92 -32.74 -32.21
CA ALA A 2 13.40 -31.44 -31.80
C ALA A 2 13.51 -31.33 -30.27
N THR A 3 14.48 -30.55 -29.79
CA THR A 3 14.64 -30.29 -28.36
C THR A 3 13.52 -29.34 -27.94
N ASN A 4 12.46 -29.90 -27.33
CA ASN A 4 11.39 -29.13 -26.72
C ASN A 4 11.94 -28.40 -25.49
N PHE A 5 12.23 -27.10 -25.63
CA PHE A 5 12.50 -26.23 -24.49
C PHE A 5 11.20 -26.05 -23.70
N GLU A 6 11.04 -26.81 -22.61
CA GLU A 6 9.99 -26.58 -21.62
C GLU A 6 10.07 -25.13 -21.12
N SER A 7 8.95 -24.43 -21.20
CA SER A 7 8.83 -23.05 -20.77
C SER A 7 8.96 -22.97 -19.25
N ILE A 8 10.04 -22.37 -18.76
CA ILE A 8 10.18 -22.01 -17.35
C ILE A 8 9.09 -20.97 -17.04
N LYS A 9 8.02 -21.39 -16.34
CA LYS A 9 7.01 -20.47 -15.80
C LYS A 9 7.64 -19.68 -14.66
N LEU A 10 8.16 -18.49 -14.98
CA LEU A 10 8.58 -17.51 -13.99
C LEU A 10 7.33 -16.94 -13.30
N ASN A 11 7.05 -17.44 -12.09
CA ASN A 11 5.87 -17.09 -11.32
C ASN A 11 6.23 -15.96 -10.33
N PHE A 12 6.23 -14.71 -10.79
CA PHE A 12 6.46 -13.54 -9.95
C PHE A 12 5.19 -13.25 -9.14
N LYS A 13 5.22 -13.45 -7.82
CA LYS A 13 4.04 -13.42 -6.94
C LYS A 13 3.56 -11.98 -6.67
N SER A 14 2.67 -11.48 -7.51
CA SER A 14 1.87 -10.25 -7.31
C SER A 14 0.87 -10.33 -6.13
N SER A 15 0.56 -11.53 -5.61
CA SER A 15 -0.53 -11.73 -4.64
C SER A 15 -0.31 -11.15 -3.23
N ALA A 16 0.95 -11.03 -2.79
CA ALA A 16 1.25 -10.46 -1.46
C ALA A 16 1.00 -8.95 -1.42
N TYR A 17 1.21 -8.26 -2.55
CA TYR A 17 1.00 -6.82 -2.70
C TYR A 17 -0.47 -6.44 -2.52
N SER A 18 -1.38 -7.16 -3.19
CA SER A 18 -2.82 -6.93 -3.07
C SER A 18 -3.30 -7.05 -1.61
N THR A 19 -2.77 -7.99 -0.83
CA THR A 19 -3.19 -8.17 0.57
C THR A 19 -2.71 -7.02 1.46
N ALA A 20 -1.45 -6.59 1.30
CA ALA A 20 -0.89 -5.49 2.10
C ALA A 20 -1.58 -4.16 1.81
N VAL A 21 -1.86 -3.86 0.53
CA VAL A 21 -2.59 -2.65 0.14
C VAL A 21 -4.01 -2.66 0.70
N THR A 22 -4.76 -3.76 0.58
CA THR A 22 -6.10 -3.86 1.17
C THR A 22 -6.11 -3.67 2.68
N GLN A 23 -5.10 -4.17 3.40
CA GLN A 23 -4.97 -3.92 4.83
C GLN A 23 -4.71 -2.45 5.15
N LEU A 24 -3.85 -1.78 4.37
CA LEU A 24 -3.57 -0.35 4.54
C LEU A 24 -4.80 0.51 4.22
N GLU A 25 -5.57 0.15 3.18
CA GLU A 25 -6.84 0.80 2.85
C GLU A 25 -7.87 0.65 3.98
N SER A 26 -7.96 -0.54 4.61
CA SER A 26 -8.81 -0.74 5.79
C SER A 26 -8.40 0.19 6.93
N LYS A 27 -7.09 0.30 7.20
CA LYS A 27 -6.58 1.20 8.25
C LYS A 27 -6.85 2.67 7.95
N MET A 28 -6.79 3.11 6.70
CA MET A 28 -7.18 4.48 6.34
C MET A 28 -8.65 4.74 6.67
N LYS A 29 -9.56 3.82 6.35
CA LYS A 29 -10.98 3.96 6.68
C LYS A 29 -11.23 3.98 8.19
N GLU A 30 -10.52 3.17 8.96
CA GLU A 30 -10.58 3.19 10.42
C GLU A 30 -10.13 4.54 10.99
N LEU A 31 -9.05 5.11 10.46
CA LEU A 31 -8.54 6.42 10.85
C LEU A 31 -9.50 7.55 10.46
N GLU A 32 -10.14 7.49 9.29
CA GLU A 32 -11.19 8.43 8.90
C GLU A 32 -12.39 8.37 9.83
N SER A 33 -12.83 7.16 10.18
CA SER A 33 -13.92 6.96 11.14
C SER A 33 -13.56 7.51 12.52
N ALA A 34 -12.36 7.22 13.02
CA ALA A 34 -11.88 7.73 14.30
C ALA A 34 -11.81 9.26 14.31
N ARG A 35 -11.37 9.88 13.21
CA ARG A 35 -11.38 11.34 13.07
C ARG A 35 -12.78 11.91 13.15
N SER A 36 -13.73 11.33 12.41
CA SER A 36 -15.13 11.76 12.45
C SER A 36 -15.72 11.64 13.86
N GLU A 37 -15.38 10.57 14.58
CA GLU A 37 -15.80 10.37 15.96
C GLU A 37 -15.20 11.43 16.90
N TYR A 38 -13.92 11.75 16.77
CA TYR A 38 -13.30 12.82 17.55
C TYR A 38 -13.88 14.20 17.22
N ASP A 39 -14.17 14.48 15.95
CA ASP A 39 -14.83 15.72 15.54
C ASP A 39 -16.25 15.83 16.14
N GLN A 40 -17.00 14.72 16.19
CA GLN A 40 -18.30 14.67 16.86
C GLN A 40 -18.15 14.91 18.37
N ARG A 41 -17.27 14.16 19.05
CA ARG A 41 -17.00 14.33 20.49
C ARG A 41 -16.58 15.76 20.80
N ARG A 42 -15.78 16.39 19.93
CA ARG A 42 -15.38 17.79 20.05
C ARG A 42 -16.58 18.74 20.01
N SER A 43 -17.57 18.46 19.17
CA SER A 43 -18.80 19.25 19.07
C SER A 43 -19.70 19.11 20.32
N GLU A 44 -19.63 17.96 20.98
CA GLU A 44 -20.43 17.62 22.17
C GLU A 44 -19.79 18.12 23.48
N ILE A 45 -18.50 18.49 23.47
CA ILE A 45 -17.77 19.01 24.66
C ILE A 45 -18.60 20.04 25.48
N PRO A 46 -19.23 21.07 24.87
CA PRO A 46 -19.97 22.08 25.64
C PRO A 46 -21.23 21.55 26.35
N GLN A 47 -21.70 20.36 25.99
CA GLN A 47 -22.88 19.74 26.61
C GLN A 47 -22.55 19.02 27.91
N PHE A 48 -21.27 18.65 28.12
CA PHE A 48 -20.82 17.84 29.24
C PHE A 48 -19.84 18.59 30.16
N TRP A 49 -19.03 19.50 29.61
CA TRP A 49 -18.01 20.23 30.35
C TRP A 49 -18.13 21.74 30.16
N ASP A 50 -17.78 22.47 31.22
CA ASP A 50 -17.78 23.93 31.33
C ASP A 50 -16.40 24.41 31.87
N GLY A 51 -16.12 25.71 31.70
CA GLY A 51 -14.94 26.35 32.28
C GLY A 51 -13.62 25.68 31.89
N ASP A 52 -12.69 25.59 32.84
CA ASP A 52 -11.36 25.03 32.60
C ASP A 52 -11.41 23.57 32.13
N ALA A 53 -12.37 22.77 32.63
CA ALA A 53 -12.54 21.38 32.22
C ALA A 53 -12.96 21.25 30.75
N ARG A 54 -13.68 22.25 30.22
CA ARG A 54 -14.05 22.31 28.80
C ARG A 54 -12.83 22.59 27.92
N ASP A 55 -11.97 23.50 28.36
CA ASP A 55 -10.77 23.87 27.61
C ASP A 55 -9.76 22.72 27.56
N GLU A 56 -9.57 22.01 28.69
CA GLU A 56 -8.78 20.78 28.74
C GLU A 56 -9.35 19.69 27.80
N ALA A 57 -10.67 19.51 27.78
CA ALA A 57 -11.32 18.55 26.89
C ALA A 57 -11.10 18.90 25.40
N TYR A 58 -11.14 20.19 25.04
CA TYR A 58 -10.82 20.65 23.69
C TYR A 58 -9.38 20.40 23.31
N GLU A 59 -8.43 20.62 24.23
CA GLU A 59 -7.02 20.37 23.98
C GLU A 59 -6.76 18.89 23.73
N VAL A 60 -7.24 18.01 24.61
CA VAL A 60 -7.04 16.56 24.49
C VAL A 60 -7.66 16.00 23.21
N ILE A 61 -8.89 16.38 22.90
CA ILE A 61 -9.54 15.93 21.64
C ILE A 61 -8.83 16.53 20.42
N GLY A 62 -8.36 17.78 20.49
CA GLY A 62 -7.54 18.39 19.44
C GLY A 62 -6.24 17.63 19.17
N GLN A 63 -5.52 17.25 20.23
CA GLN A 63 -4.31 16.42 20.11
C GLN A 63 -4.61 15.05 19.48
N ASN A 64 -5.70 14.41 19.86
CA ASN A 64 -6.12 13.14 19.26
C ASN A 64 -6.43 13.26 17.76
N ILE A 65 -7.08 14.36 17.34
CA ILE A 65 -7.34 14.63 15.92
C ILE A 65 -6.02 14.80 15.15
N GLU A 66 -5.05 15.54 15.70
CA GLU A 66 -3.74 15.70 15.06
C GLU A 66 -2.94 14.39 14.98
N ASN A 67 -3.03 13.55 16.01
CA ASN A 67 -2.42 12.22 16.00
C ASN A 67 -3.03 11.34 14.88
N VAL A 68 -4.36 11.36 14.72
CA VAL A 68 -5.04 10.62 13.66
C VAL A 68 -4.65 11.14 12.27
N LYS A 69 -4.55 12.46 12.08
CA LYS A 69 -4.06 13.04 10.81
C LYS A 69 -2.64 12.60 10.48
N THR A 70 -1.75 12.59 11.48
CA THR A 70 -0.37 12.15 11.31
C THR A 70 -0.30 10.68 10.93
N ALA A 71 -1.07 9.83 11.62
CA ALA A 71 -1.16 8.41 11.30
C ALA A 71 -1.72 8.16 9.89
N TYR A 72 -2.76 8.92 9.49
CA TYR A 72 -3.34 8.83 8.16
C TYR A 72 -2.29 9.12 7.08
N LYS A 73 -1.55 10.22 7.23
CA LYS A 73 -0.48 10.60 6.29
C LYS A 73 0.62 9.53 6.20
N ALA A 74 1.01 8.94 7.33
CA ALA A 74 1.99 7.86 7.33
C ALA A 74 1.49 6.60 6.59
N VAL A 75 0.21 6.26 6.71
CA VAL A 75 -0.39 5.15 5.96
C VAL A 75 -0.42 5.46 4.46
N GLU A 76 -0.77 6.69 4.08
CA GLU A 76 -0.78 7.14 2.68
C GLU A 76 0.63 7.08 2.05
N GLU A 77 1.65 7.59 2.76
CA GLU A 77 3.05 7.52 2.32
C GLU A 77 3.53 6.07 2.18
N ASN A 78 3.17 5.19 3.12
CA ASN A 78 3.48 3.76 3.03
C ASN A 78 2.80 3.12 1.82
N MET A 79 1.52 3.41 1.55
CA MET A 79 0.82 2.89 0.37
C MET A 79 1.49 3.32 -0.93
N LYS A 80 1.92 4.58 -1.01
CA LYS A 80 2.67 5.10 -2.16
C LYS A 80 3.99 4.36 -2.35
N ALA A 81 4.77 4.19 -1.28
CA ALA A 81 6.04 3.47 -1.32
C ALA A 81 5.85 2.00 -1.75
N PHE A 82 4.81 1.33 -1.23
CA PHE A 82 4.47 -0.02 -1.65
C PHE A 82 4.12 -0.09 -3.14
N LYS A 83 3.34 0.88 -3.65
CA LYS A 83 2.97 0.93 -5.07
C LYS A 83 4.18 1.13 -5.98
N GLU A 84 5.07 2.04 -5.64
CA GLU A 84 6.31 2.27 -6.39
C GLU A 84 7.21 1.01 -6.40
N ALA A 85 7.28 0.30 -5.26
CA ALA A 85 8.01 -0.96 -5.18
C ALA A 85 7.40 -2.07 -6.04
N ASP A 86 6.07 -2.19 -6.09
CA ASP A 86 5.38 -3.17 -6.94
C ASP A 86 5.54 -2.88 -8.43
N GLU A 87 5.40 -1.61 -8.84
CA GLU A 87 5.67 -1.18 -10.21
C GLU A 87 7.11 -1.49 -10.63
N SER A 88 8.09 -1.21 -9.76
CA SER A 88 9.49 -1.55 -10.00
C SER A 88 9.71 -3.06 -10.14
N ALA A 89 9.13 -3.86 -9.25
CA ALA A 89 9.23 -5.32 -9.30
C ALA A 89 8.61 -5.90 -10.59
N ASN A 90 7.46 -5.37 -11.01
CA ASN A 90 6.79 -5.77 -12.25
C ASN A 90 7.62 -5.42 -13.49
N ASN A 91 8.26 -4.25 -13.51
CA ASN A 91 9.17 -3.85 -14.59
C ASN A 91 10.37 -4.80 -14.70
N ILE A 92 11.02 -5.12 -13.56
CA ILE A 92 12.16 -6.06 -13.52
C ILE A 92 11.74 -7.45 -14.01
N ALA A 93 10.57 -7.92 -13.58
CA ALA A 93 10.02 -9.22 -14.01
C ALA A 93 9.78 -9.24 -15.53
N SER A 94 9.21 -8.17 -16.09
CA SER A 94 8.97 -8.01 -17.53
C SER A 94 10.27 -8.01 -18.33
N GLU A 95 11.25 -7.20 -17.93
CA GLU A 95 12.56 -7.14 -18.58
C GLU A 95 13.29 -8.49 -18.55
N THR A 96 13.23 -9.18 -17.42
CA THR A 96 13.85 -10.49 -17.24
C THR A 96 13.22 -11.53 -18.16
N LYS A 97 11.88 -11.53 -18.27
CA LYS A 97 11.15 -12.40 -19.19
C LYS A 97 11.57 -12.13 -20.64
N GLN A 98 11.68 -10.86 -21.03
CA GLN A 98 12.07 -10.51 -22.39
C GLN A 98 13.51 -10.95 -22.72
N LYS A 99 14.46 -10.71 -21.81
CA LYS A 99 15.85 -11.20 -21.96
C LYS A 99 15.92 -12.73 -22.08
N LEU A 100 15.10 -13.46 -21.34
CA LEU A 100 15.01 -14.92 -21.44
C LEU A 100 14.40 -15.39 -22.75
N GLU A 101 13.36 -14.72 -23.25
CA GLU A 101 12.78 -15.01 -24.56
C GLU A 101 13.78 -14.74 -25.69
N ASP A 102 14.53 -13.65 -25.62
CA ASP A 102 15.58 -13.32 -26.60
C ASP A 102 16.74 -14.32 -26.55
N ALA A 103 17.18 -14.71 -25.35
CA ALA A 103 18.18 -15.76 -25.17
C ALA A 103 17.69 -17.10 -25.76
N ARG A 104 16.42 -17.46 -25.50
CA ARG A 104 15.80 -18.67 -26.08
C ARG A 104 15.78 -18.62 -27.61
N LYS A 105 15.35 -17.52 -28.22
CA LYS A 105 15.33 -17.35 -29.68
C LYS A 105 16.73 -17.50 -30.27
N LYS A 106 17.73 -16.88 -29.64
CA LYS A 106 19.14 -16.98 -30.06
C LYS A 106 19.64 -18.42 -30.00
N VAL A 107 19.37 -19.13 -28.91
CA VAL A 107 19.71 -20.56 -28.79
C VAL A 107 19.01 -21.39 -29.87
N GLN A 108 17.72 -21.18 -30.13
CA GLN A 108 16.99 -21.90 -31.17
C GLN A 108 17.59 -21.68 -32.57
N SER A 109 17.98 -20.45 -32.90
CA SER A 109 18.60 -20.14 -34.20
C SER A 109 19.92 -20.89 -34.44
N LEU A 110 20.69 -21.18 -33.38
CA LEU A 110 21.96 -21.93 -33.48
C LEU A 110 21.77 -23.41 -33.83
N PHE A 111 20.59 -23.98 -33.56
CA PHE A 111 20.26 -25.38 -33.85
C PHE A 111 19.35 -25.56 -35.08
N GLN A 112 19.05 -24.46 -35.79
CA GLN A 112 18.29 -24.45 -37.05
C GLN A 112 19.19 -24.22 -38.29
N SER A 113 20.51 -24.08 -38.10
CA SER A 113 21.52 -24.03 -39.16
C SER A 113 21.98 -25.42 -39.58
#